data_AF-A0A0M9WHV2-F1
#
_entry.id   AF-A0A0M9WHV2-F1
#
_cell.length_a   1.000
_cell.length_b   1.000
_cell.length_c   1.000
_cell.angle_alpha   90.00
_cell.angle_beta   90.00
_cell.angle_gamma   90.00
#
_symmetry.space_group_name_H-M   'P 1'
#
loop_
_entity.id
_entity.type
_entity.pdbx_description
1 polymer ?
#
loop_
_entity_poly.entity_id
_entity_poly.type
_entity_poly.pdbx_seq_one_letter_code
_entity_poly.pdbx_strand_id
1 'polypeptide(L)'
;MRWSLWMSMAKEFEPFLAFYTEATGKGNGETFKSAETKALLVQVGDLLRKCKHTARSIKTWRPSRSLSNPQFGLELPSREISDRMVALYLQSFESTHRIVHTPSFWVDYRRYWNNPHNVPNELRLKILLVVGIGSSLHKQENTDIGFRKSVHRWVYAAQAWLSGPLEKDRLSVSALQIDCLTILARQIFSIGADLVWTSMGSLVHKAMQINLHRDPKHLSGISVLQAEIRRRLWATIIEMTTQSSLDSAMPANIPESDTEAPSNINDDEIDETTTVLQPHPKGTYTASSFQILLLDSLPVRLRILHLLTSLNTQISYLDVLTLSSELSNASRAYHSFMKGNQSSSITPFHRNLLDYLVRRFMIPLHCHFMNKARTNPLFTFSLKVILETAMTIMSPEPDEGFSKLMVNGGGLFREGIWCAMAVITIELLAQLEAQHIDGTLHRNFEYIMLLKRSANDIIILSSERIRHGETNVKGHMFLSMILGKVEAVQTGADCELSIARSAIDSLEFCHGLLLAQADSSLLGIPNNAGFTSGSSLDDEPEGPDSGYDLDLDWDFLFPDSGFP
;
A
#
# COMPACT_ATOMS: atom_id res chain seq x y z
N MET A 1 -11.93 -6.91 14.14
CA MET A 1 -11.05 -6.00 14.89
C MET A 1 -10.10 -5.39 13.87
N ARG A 2 -10.02 -4.06 13.68
CA ARG A 2 -9.05 -3.49 12.71
C ARG A 2 -7.61 -3.80 13.16
N TRP A 3 -6.66 -3.93 12.23
CA TRP A 3 -5.24 -4.16 12.57
C TRP A 3 -4.68 -3.10 13.52
N SER A 4 -5.16 -1.86 13.37
CA SER A 4 -4.92 -0.75 14.26
C SER A 4 -5.31 -1.01 15.73
N LEU A 5 -6.42 -1.71 15.97
CA LEU A 5 -6.83 -2.10 17.33
C LEU A 5 -5.88 -3.11 17.97
N TRP A 6 -5.22 -3.97 17.19
CA TRP A 6 -4.22 -4.87 17.78
C TRP A 6 -2.97 -4.10 18.22
N MET A 7 -2.56 -3.07 17.47
CA MET A 7 -1.43 -2.24 17.84
C MET A 7 -1.72 -1.32 19.04
N SER A 8 -2.99 -0.94 19.31
CA SER A 8 -3.33 -0.24 20.57
C SER A 8 -3.29 -1.15 21.78
N MET A 9 -3.42 -2.45 21.57
CA MET A 9 -3.31 -3.44 22.63
C MET A 9 -1.86 -3.84 22.96
N ALA A 10 -0.86 -3.34 22.22
CA ALA A 10 0.54 -3.57 22.53
C ALA A 10 1.00 -2.63 23.66
N LYS A 11 1.19 -3.19 24.85
CA LYS A 11 1.59 -2.45 26.06
C LYS A 11 2.88 -1.67 25.88
N GLU A 12 3.78 -2.21 25.05
CA GLU A 12 5.07 -1.61 24.73
C GLU A 12 4.93 -0.21 24.10
N PHE A 13 3.79 0.08 23.45
CA PHE A 13 3.50 1.37 22.83
C PHE A 13 2.78 2.38 23.73
N GLU A 14 2.20 1.96 24.85
CA GLU A 14 1.45 2.84 25.76
C GLU A 14 2.22 4.12 26.16
N PRO A 15 3.51 4.08 26.52
CA PRO A 15 4.24 5.29 26.92
C PRO A 15 4.36 6.32 25.80
N PHE A 16 4.53 5.85 24.56
CA PHE A 16 4.68 6.71 23.39
C PHE A 16 3.33 7.30 22.95
N LEU A 17 2.25 6.51 23.08
CA LEU A 17 0.89 6.98 22.85
C LEU A 17 0.51 8.05 23.87
N ALA A 18 0.77 7.81 25.15
CA ALA A 18 0.53 8.79 26.20
C ALA A 18 1.33 10.09 25.96
N PHE A 19 2.61 9.97 25.59
CA PHE A 19 3.46 11.11 25.22
C PHE A 19 2.85 11.92 24.06
N TYR A 20 2.44 11.23 23.00
CA TYR A 20 1.85 11.85 21.82
C TYR A 20 0.50 12.54 22.12
N THR A 21 -0.37 11.90 22.89
CA THR A 21 -1.67 12.45 23.31
C THR A 21 -1.48 13.72 24.14
N GLU A 22 -0.50 13.74 25.04
CA GLU A 22 -0.17 14.91 25.84
C GLU A 22 0.43 16.04 24.98
N ALA A 23 1.36 15.72 24.08
CA ALA A 23 1.98 16.69 23.16
C ALA A 23 0.96 17.37 22.22
N THR A 24 -0.17 16.71 21.94
CA THR A 24 -1.24 17.27 21.11
C THR A 24 -2.34 17.98 21.90
N GLY A 25 -2.21 18.09 23.23
CA GLY A 25 -3.17 18.77 24.08
C GLY A 25 -4.48 17.99 24.30
N LYS A 26 -4.49 16.69 23.96
CA LYS A 26 -5.63 15.79 24.18
C LYS A 26 -5.52 15.01 25.50
N GLY A 27 -4.39 15.15 26.20
CA GLY A 27 -4.13 14.49 27.48
C GLY A 27 -4.65 15.28 28.69
N ASN A 28 -4.62 14.64 29.85
CA ASN A 28 -5.13 15.20 31.10
C ASN A 28 -4.10 16.07 31.86
N GLY A 29 -2.84 16.21 31.38
CA GLY A 29 -1.82 17.02 32.08
C GLY A 29 -1.10 16.32 33.23
N GLU A 30 -1.48 15.08 33.55
CA GLU A 30 -1.06 14.38 34.79
C GLU A 30 0.06 13.36 34.58
N THR A 31 0.30 12.92 33.34
CA THR A 31 1.19 11.79 33.02
C THR A 31 2.67 12.13 33.20
N PHE A 32 3.10 13.32 32.76
CA PHE A 32 4.51 13.75 32.80
C PHE A 32 4.70 14.86 33.83
N LYS A 33 5.51 14.63 34.87
CA LYS A 33 5.58 15.52 36.05
C LYS A 33 6.74 16.50 36.01
N SER A 34 7.80 16.22 35.26
CA SER A 34 8.98 17.10 35.23
C SER A 34 8.69 18.38 34.44
N ALA A 35 9.14 19.53 34.95
CA ALA A 35 8.96 20.82 34.29
C ALA A 35 9.68 20.89 32.94
N GLU A 36 10.83 20.21 32.83
CA GLU A 36 11.61 20.11 31.59
C GLU A 36 10.85 19.28 30.53
N THR A 37 10.33 18.10 30.89
CA THR A 37 9.53 17.25 29.99
C THR A 37 8.27 17.98 29.51
N LYS A 38 7.60 18.74 30.39
CA LYS A 38 6.44 19.56 30.02
C LYS A 38 6.77 20.64 28.99
N ALA A 39 7.93 21.30 29.11
CA ALA A 39 8.37 22.28 28.12
C ALA A 39 8.64 21.63 26.76
N LEU A 40 9.29 20.45 26.75
CA LEU A 40 9.55 19.70 25.52
C LEU A 40 8.26 19.21 24.86
N LEU A 41 7.25 18.78 25.63
CA LEU A 41 5.93 18.38 25.10
C LEU A 41 5.25 19.50 24.32
N VAL A 42 5.28 20.73 24.84
CA VAL A 42 4.74 21.91 24.14
C VAL A 42 5.49 22.14 22.83
N GLN A 43 6.82 22.04 22.84
CA GLN A 43 7.65 22.19 21.63
C GLN A 43 7.32 21.11 20.58
N VAL A 44 7.13 19.85 20.99
CA VAL A 44 6.70 18.76 20.10
C VAL A 44 5.33 19.08 19.47
N GLY A 45 4.37 19.53 20.27
CA GLY A 45 3.04 19.93 19.79
C GLY A 45 3.10 21.05 18.75
N ASP A 46 3.93 22.06 18.98
CA ASP A 46 4.14 23.16 18.04
C ASP A 46 4.81 22.72 16.74
N LEU A 47 5.82 21.84 16.82
CA LEU A 47 6.48 21.28 15.64
C LEU A 47 5.55 20.37 14.82
N LEU A 48 4.72 19.57 15.48
CA LEU A 48 3.67 18.79 14.81
C LEU A 48 2.69 19.69 14.06
N ARG A 49 2.27 20.81 14.67
CA ARG A 49 1.39 21.79 14.03
C ARG A 49 2.06 22.43 12.81
N LYS A 50 3.35 22.79 12.91
CA LYS A 50 4.15 23.30 11.78
C LYS A 50 4.24 22.28 10.64
N CYS A 51 4.61 21.04 10.95
CA CYS A 51 4.66 19.96 9.96
C CYS A 51 3.30 19.75 9.28
N LYS A 52 2.20 19.76 10.04
CA LYS A 52 0.83 19.63 9.52
C LYS A 52 0.46 20.79 8.60
N HIS A 53 0.84 22.02 8.95
CA HIS A 53 0.61 23.19 8.11
C HIS A 53 1.36 23.10 6.77
N THR A 54 2.66 22.77 6.80
CA THR A 54 3.47 22.55 5.59
C THR A 54 2.95 21.37 4.76
N ALA A 55 2.54 20.28 5.40
CA ALA A 55 1.91 19.15 4.72
C ALA A 55 0.59 19.54 4.02
N ARG A 56 -0.22 20.43 4.61
CA ARG A 56 -1.44 20.96 4.00
C ARG A 56 -1.12 21.85 2.80
N SER A 57 -0.11 22.73 2.88
CA SER A 57 0.28 23.59 1.76
C SER A 57 0.76 22.77 0.55
N ILE A 58 1.53 21.71 0.77
CA ILE A 58 1.96 20.75 -0.26
C ILE A 58 0.78 20.06 -0.95
N LYS A 59 -0.35 19.87 -0.26
CA LYS A 59 -1.53 19.15 -0.78
C LYS A 59 -2.54 20.03 -1.51
N THR A 60 -2.36 21.36 -1.51
CA THR A 60 -3.31 22.33 -2.12
C THR A 60 -3.60 22.09 -3.60
N TRP A 61 -2.64 21.52 -4.35
CA TRP A 61 -2.83 21.19 -5.76
C TRP A 61 -3.76 19.99 -6.00
N ARG A 62 -4.00 19.16 -4.97
CA ARG A 62 -4.91 18.02 -5.10
C ARG A 62 -6.30 18.56 -5.43
N PRO A 63 -6.96 18.07 -6.48
CA PRO A 63 -8.30 18.51 -6.82
C PRO A 63 -9.22 18.49 -5.61
N SER A 64 -9.76 19.65 -5.25
CA SER A 64 -10.84 19.73 -4.24
C SER A 64 -12.12 19.13 -4.83
N ARG A 65 -13.14 18.88 -4.00
CA ARG A 65 -14.50 18.48 -4.45
C ARG A 65 -15.15 19.49 -5.43
N SER A 66 -14.47 20.58 -5.79
CA SER A 66 -14.92 21.53 -6.80
C SER A 66 -14.98 20.86 -8.18
N LEU A 67 -16.12 21.02 -8.84
CA LEU A 67 -16.40 20.61 -10.22
C LEU A 67 -15.55 21.41 -11.23
N SER A 68 -14.23 21.25 -11.16
CA SER A 68 -13.31 21.82 -12.14
C SER A 68 -13.32 20.93 -13.37
N ASN A 69 -13.53 21.54 -14.54
CA ASN A 69 -13.73 20.90 -15.84
C ASN A 69 -12.79 19.68 -16.07
N PRO A 70 -13.32 18.44 -16.21
CA PRO A 70 -12.53 17.19 -16.25
C PRO A 70 -11.61 17.03 -17.47
N GLN A 71 -11.62 17.99 -18.40
CA GLN A 71 -10.79 17.96 -19.61
C GLN A 71 -9.39 18.55 -19.42
N PHE A 72 -9.14 19.34 -18.37
CA PHE A 72 -7.82 19.93 -18.13
C PHE A 72 -6.85 18.89 -17.55
N GLY A 73 -5.85 18.47 -18.34
CA GLY A 73 -4.72 17.65 -17.87
C GLY A 73 -4.70 16.18 -18.30
N LEU A 74 -5.43 15.80 -19.35
CA LEU A 74 -5.42 14.44 -19.93
C LEU A 74 -4.33 14.21 -21.00
N GLU A 75 -3.26 15.00 -20.96
CA GLU A 75 -2.16 14.90 -21.92
C GLU A 75 -1.08 13.94 -21.40
N LEU A 76 -0.57 13.12 -22.30
CA LEU A 76 0.61 12.29 -22.03
C LEU A 76 1.89 13.13 -22.11
N PRO A 77 2.96 12.73 -21.41
CA PRO A 77 4.30 13.27 -21.66
C PRO A 77 4.77 12.88 -23.08
N SER A 78 6.02 13.24 -23.42
CA SER A 78 6.60 12.84 -24.71
C SER A 78 6.45 11.34 -24.96
N ARG A 79 6.42 10.95 -26.23
CA ARG A 79 6.25 9.55 -26.62
C ARG A 79 7.37 8.68 -26.06
N GLU A 80 8.60 9.17 -26.03
CA GLU A 80 9.75 8.45 -25.50
C GLU A 80 9.58 8.12 -24.01
N ILE A 81 9.10 9.10 -23.23
CA ILE A 81 8.81 8.92 -21.81
C ILE A 81 7.64 7.94 -21.64
N SER A 82 6.57 8.12 -22.40
CA SER A 82 5.39 7.25 -22.36
C SER A 82 5.73 5.80 -22.71
N ASP A 83 6.52 5.57 -23.76
CA ASP A 83 6.99 4.24 -24.19
C ASP A 83 7.76 3.55 -23.06
N ARG A 84 8.62 4.30 -22.35
CA ARG A 84 9.37 3.79 -21.20
C ARG A 84 8.45 3.40 -20.05
N MET A 85 7.44 4.21 -19.73
CA MET A 85 6.51 3.90 -18.63
C MET A 85 5.61 2.72 -18.96
N VAL A 86 5.10 2.65 -20.18
CA VAL A 86 4.34 1.48 -20.66
C VAL A 86 5.19 0.21 -20.52
N ALA A 87 6.45 0.24 -20.97
CA ALA A 87 7.35 -0.90 -20.84
C ALA A 87 7.56 -1.29 -19.37
N LEU A 88 7.76 -0.32 -18.47
CA LEU A 88 7.88 -0.58 -17.03
C LEU A 88 6.61 -1.25 -16.49
N TYR A 89 5.42 -0.74 -16.80
CA TYR A 89 4.15 -1.33 -16.37
C TYR A 89 3.99 -2.79 -16.83
N LEU A 90 4.17 -3.04 -18.14
CA LEU A 90 3.97 -4.36 -18.75
C LEU A 90 5.01 -5.39 -18.25
N GLN A 91 6.24 -4.95 -17.97
CA GLN A 91 7.28 -5.84 -17.45
C GLN A 91 7.13 -6.13 -15.95
N SER A 92 6.38 -5.32 -15.21
CA SER A 92 6.29 -5.39 -13.74
C SER A 92 4.90 -5.82 -13.28
N PHE A 93 3.94 -4.90 -13.21
CA PHE A 93 2.63 -5.11 -12.62
C PHE A 93 1.77 -6.11 -13.40
N GLU A 94 1.89 -6.14 -14.74
CA GLU A 94 1.14 -7.11 -15.55
C GLU A 94 1.50 -8.55 -15.23
N SER A 95 2.70 -8.84 -14.71
CA SER A 95 3.11 -10.21 -14.34
C SER A 95 2.14 -10.89 -13.36
N THR A 96 1.51 -10.12 -12.46
CA THR A 96 0.56 -10.60 -11.46
C THR A 96 -0.87 -10.17 -11.75
N HIS A 97 -1.07 -8.93 -12.21
CA HIS A 97 -2.41 -8.34 -12.35
C HIS A 97 -3.07 -8.64 -13.70
N ARG A 98 -2.33 -8.93 -14.77
CA ARG A 98 -2.89 -9.36 -16.08
C ARG A 98 -4.12 -8.56 -16.53
N ILE A 99 -4.11 -7.24 -16.34
CA ILE A 99 -5.29 -6.39 -16.60
C ILE A 99 -5.47 -6.25 -18.11
N VAL A 100 -4.38 -6.10 -18.86
CA VAL A 100 -4.43 -5.91 -20.31
C VAL A 100 -3.80 -7.08 -21.07
N HIS A 101 -4.31 -7.34 -22.26
CA HIS A 101 -3.65 -8.22 -23.21
C HIS A 101 -2.55 -7.45 -23.94
N THR A 102 -1.29 -7.83 -23.74
CA THR A 102 -0.13 -7.01 -24.16
C THR A 102 -0.12 -6.67 -25.67
N PRO A 103 -0.29 -7.62 -26.61
CA PRO A 103 -0.37 -7.34 -28.04
C PRO A 103 -1.51 -6.37 -28.40
N SER A 104 -2.71 -6.58 -27.84
CA SER A 104 -3.87 -5.72 -28.10
C SER A 104 -3.64 -4.30 -27.57
N PHE A 105 -3.04 -4.17 -26.38
CA PHE A 105 -2.68 -2.87 -25.81
C PHE A 105 -1.70 -2.10 -26.70
N TRP A 106 -0.69 -2.76 -27.28
CA TRP A 106 0.25 -2.09 -28.18
C TRP A 106 -0.39 -1.61 -29.48
N VAL A 107 -1.40 -2.32 -30.00
CA VAL A 107 -2.20 -1.86 -31.15
C VAL A 107 -2.97 -0.58 -30.78
N ASP A 108 -3.66 -0.61 -29.66
CA ASP A 108 -4.39 0.52 -29.07
C ASP A 108 -3.49 1.73 -28.81
N TYR A 109 -2.29 1.50 -28.27
CA TYR A 109 -1.29 2.52 -28.00
C TYR A 109 -0.74 3.18 -29.27
N ARG A 110 -0.46 2.40 -30.32
CA ARG A 110 -0.08 2.95 -31.63
C ARG A 110 -1.21 3.78 -32.24
N ARG A 111 -2.46 3.30 -32.14
CA ARG A 111 -3.65 4.02 -32.61
C ARG A 111 -3.78 5.39 -31.91
N TYR A 112 -3.51 5.45 -30.61
CA TYR A 112 -3.47 6.71 -29.88
C TYR A 112 -2.48 7.70 -30.46
N TRP A 113 -1.22 7.29 -30.66
CA TRP A 113 -0.18 8.20 -31.16
C TRP A 113 -0.38 8.64 -32.62
N ASN A 114 -1.11 7.86 -33.41
CA ASN A 114 -1.47 8.26 -34.77
C ASN A 114 -2.47 9.42 -34.81
N ASN A 115 -3.40 9.50 -33.84
CA ASN A 115 -4.37 10.60 -33.75
C ASN A 115 -4.84 10.85 -32.30
N PRO A 116 -4.02 11.53 -31.46
CA PRO A 116 -4.30 11.70 -30.04
C PRO A 116 -5.57 12.50 -29.72
N HIS A 117 -5.98 13.41 -30.60
CA HIS A 117 -7.15 14.27 -30.38
C HIS A 117 -8.47 13.53 -30.61
N ASN A 118 -8.48 12.51 -31.46
CA ASN A 118 -9.70 11.81 -31.88
C ASN A 118 -9.87 10.41 -31.26
N VAL A 119 -9.09 10.06 -30.23
CA VAL A 119 -9.33 8.80 -29.51
C VAL A 119 -10.51 8.89 -28.55
N PRO A 120 -11.28 7.80 -28.37
CA PRO A 120 -12.26 7.70 -27.30
C PRO A 120 -11.61 7.90 -25.93
N ASN A 121 -12.35 8.52 -24.99
CA ASN A 121 -11.86 8.74 -23.62
C ASN A 121 -11.50 7.44 -22.91
N GLU A 122 -12.21 6.35 -23.17
CA GLU A 122 -11.91 5.02 -22.65
C GLU A 122 -10.48 4.57 -22.98
N LEU A 123 -10.08 4.63 -24.26
CA LEU A 123 -8.73 4.31 -24.70
C LEU A 123 -7.70 5.26 -24.10
N ARG A 124 -8.01 6.57 -24.09
CA ARG A 124 -7.13 7.60 -23.51
C ARG A 124 -6.86 7.33 -22.03
N LEU A 125 -7.89 7.10 -21.22
CA LEU A 125 -7.77 6.83 -19.78
C LEU A 125 -6.99 5.55 -19.51
N LYS A 126 -7.25 4.48 -20.28
CA LYS A 126 -6.51 3.22 -20.18
C LYS A 126 -5.00 3.43 -20.38
N ILE A 127 -4.61 4.19 -21.40
CA ILE A 127 -3.19 4.51 -21.66
C ILE A 127 -2.60 5.41 -20.58
N LEU A 128 -3.33 6.48 -20.17
CA LEU A 128 -2.88 7.40 -19.12
C LEU A 128 -2.61 6.66 -17.80
N LEU A 129 -3.49 5.73 -17.42
CA LEU A 129 -3.32 4.96 -16.20
C LEU A 129 -2.16 3.97 -16.28
N VAL A 130 -1.96 3.29 -17.41
CA VAL A 130 -0.80 2.40 -17.64
C VAL A 130 0.51 3.19 -17.55
N VAL A 131 0.59 4.35 -18.23
CA VAL A 131 1.73 5.26 -18.15
C VAL A 131 1.92 5.79 -16.72
N GLY A 132 0.81 6.10 -16.06
CA GLY A 132 0.77 6.57 -14.68
C GLY A 132 1.35 5.57 -13.69
N ILE A 133 0.94 4.30 -13.78
CA ILE A 133 1.45 3.23 -12.92
C ILE A 133 2.91 2.94 -13.23
N GLY A 134 3.28 2.86 -14.52
CA GLY A 134 4.66 2.59 -14.93
C GLY A 134 5.68 3.62 -14.44
N SER A 135 5.26 4.86 -14.24
CA SER A 135 6.15 5.91 -13.73
C SER A 135 6.59 5.69 -12.29
N SER A 136 5.85 4.91 -11.49
CA SER A 136 6.22 4.63 -10.10
C SER A 136 7.57 3.92 -9.99
N LEU A 137 8.06 3.34 -11.09
CA LEU A 137 9.33 2.61 -11.19
C LEU A 137 10.41 3.41 -11.94
N HIS A 138 10.09 4.61 -12.44
CA HIS A 138 11.00 5.40 -13.27
C HIS A 138 12.17 6.00 -12.46
N LYS A 139 13.29 6.33 -13.12
CA LYS A 139 14.57 6.72 -12.46
C LYS A 139 14.74 8.22 -12.17
N GLN A 140 14.00 9.10 -12.84
CA GLN A 140 14.39 10.50 -12.93
C GLN A 140 13.80 11.34 -11.77
N GLU A 141 14.66 11.68 -10.80
CA GLU A 141 14.31 12.34 -9.52
C GLU A 141 13.71 13.75 -9.67
N ASN A 142 14.15 14.53 -10.68
CA ASN A 142 13.73 15.93 -10.82
C ASN A 142 12.40 16.13 -11.58
N THR A 143 11.88 15.09 -12.26
CA THR A 143 10.60 15.12 -12.99
C THR A 143 9.47 14.42 -12.24
N ASP A 144 9.76 13.81 -11.09
CA ASP A 144 8.86 12.89 -10.38
C ASP A 144 7.63 13.61 -9.78
N ILE A 145 7.82 14.81 -9.22
CA ILE A 145 6.71 15.57 -8.59
C ILE A 145 5.66 16.00 -9.63
N GLY A 146 6.09 16.53 -10.79
CA GLY A 146 5.19 16.92 -11.87
C GLY A 146 4.39 15.73 -12.41
N PHE A 147 5.06 14.59 -12.54
CA PHE A 147 4.42 13.37 -13.01
C PHE A 147 3.40 12.84 -11.99
N ARG A 148 3.75 12.78 -10.70
CA ARG A 148 2.83 12.40 -9.62
C ARG A 148 1.57 13.28 -9.63
N LYS A 149 1.71 14.59 -9.91
CA LYS A 149 0.58 15.50 -10.06
C LYS A 149 -0.33 15.12 -11.23
N SER A 150 0.25 14.83 -12.38
CA SER A 150 -0.50 14.37 -13.55
C SER A 150 -1.24 13.05 -13.28
N VAL A 151 -0.58 12.07 -12.64
CA VAL A 151 -1.22 10.78 -12.31
C VAL A 151 -2.44 10.96 -11.42
N HIS A 152 -2.38 11.84 -10.41
CA HIS A 152 -3.55 12.11 -9.59
C HIS A 152 -4.71 12.65 -10.42
N ARG A 153 -4.44 13.62 -11.32
CA ARG A 153 -5.47 14.17 -12.23
C ARG A 153 -6.06 13.07 -13.12
N TRP A 154 -5.24 12.18 -13.66
CA TRP A 154 -5.70 11.05 -14.48
C TRP A 154 -6.58 10.08 -13.68
N VAL A 155 -6.20 9.78 -12.44
CA VAL A 155 -7.00 8.95 -11.52
C VAL A 155 -8.35 9.60 -11.23
N TYR A 156 -8.39 10.90 -10.91
CA TYR A 156 -9.66 11.61 -10.67
C TYR A 156 -10.54 11.65 -11.93
N ALA A 157 -9.95 11.87 -13.10
CA ALA A 157 -10.66 11.84 -14.37
C ALA A 157 -11.23 10.45 -14.67
N ALA A 158 -10.48 9.38 -14.39
CA ALA A 158 -10.94 8.01 -14.53
C ALA A 158 -12.10 7.71 -13.56
N GLN A 159 -12.00 8.14 -12.29
CA GLN A 159 -13.10 7.99 -11.32
C GLN A 159 -14.37 8.72 -11.73
N ALA A 160 -14.23 9.96 -12.22
CA ALA A 160 -15.35 10.75 -12.75
C ALA A 160 -15.99 10.08 -13.98
N TRP A 161 -15.16 9.57 -14.90
CA TRP A 161 -15.63 8.82 -16.06
C TRP A 161 -16.31 7.51 -15.66
N LEU A 162 -15.81 6.77 -14.67
CA LEU A 162 -16.45 5.54 -14.19
C LEU A 162 -17.76 5.79 -13.43
N SER A 163 -17.96 7.00 -12.89
CA SER A 163 -19.12 7.34 -12.03
C SER A 163 -20.17 8.23 -12.71
N GLY A 164 -19.94 8.67 -13.95
CA GLY A 164 -20.88 9.57 -14.65
C GLY A 164 -22.24 8.90 -14.97
N PRO A 165 -23.33 9.70 -15.09
CA PRO A 165 -24.69 9.18 -15.20
C PRO A 165 -24.97 8.51 -16.56
N LEU A 166 -25.75 7.42 -16.54
CA LEU A 166 -26.57 6.92 -17.67
C LEU A 166 -25.85 6.41 -18.94
N GLU A 167 -24.74 5.68 -18.85
CA GLU A 167 -24.15 4.98 -20.01
C GLU A 167 -24.00 3.48 -19.77
N LYS A 168 -24.87 2.66 -20.41
CA LYS A 168 -24.71 1.18 -20.43
C LYS A 168 -23.38 0.76 -21.06
N ASP A 169 -22.80 1.59 -21.92
CA ASP A 169 -21.51 1.36 -22.60
C ASP A 169 -20.32 1.29 -21.62
N ARG A 170 -20.50 1.71 -20.36
CA ARG A 170 -19.49 1.60 -19.29
C ARG A 170 -19.54 0.27 -18.53
N LEU A 171 -20.44 -0.63 -18.90
CA LEU A 171 -20.44 -2.03 -18.47
C LEU A 171 -19.76 -2.89 -19.55
N SER A 172 -18.46 -2.69 -19.70
CA SER A 172 -17.62 -3.41 -20.66
C SER A 172 -16.36 -3.95 -20.00
N VAL A 173 -15.71 -4.94 -20.62
CA VAL A 173 -14.42 -5.48 -20.16
C VAL A 173 -13.38 -4.35 -20.03
N SER A 174 -13.34 -3.44 -21.00
CA SER A 174 -12.37 -2.35 -21.02
C SER A 174 -12.68 -1.27 -19.96
N ALA A 175 -13.95 -1.01 -19.65
CA ALA A 175 -14.31 -0.18 -18.49
C ALA A 175 -13.85 -0.80 -17.16
N LEU A 176 -13.99 -2.13 -17.00
CA LEU A 176 -13.45 -2.85 -15.84
C LEU A 176 -11.92 -2.82 -15.78
N GLN A 177 -11.24 -2.88 -16.93
CA GLN A 177 -9.78 -2.70 -16.99
C GLN A 177 -9.38 -1.32 -16.49
N ILE A 178 -10.08 -0.26 -16.90
CA ILE A 178 -9.86 1.11 -16.42
C ILE A 178 -10.12 1.20 -14.92
N ASP A 179 -11.16 0.54 -14.39
CA ASP A 179 -11.45 0.52 -12.96
C ASP A 179 -10.33 -0.19 -12.16
N CYS A 180 -9.87 -1.36 -12.62
CA CYS A 180 -8.72 -2.06 -12.03
C CYS A 180 -7.45 -1.20 -12.04
N LEU A 181 -7.11 -0.59 -13.18
CA LEU A 181 -5.96 0.31 -13.31
C LEU A 181 -6.10 1.53 -12.39
N THR A 182 -7.31 2.09 -12.27
CA THR A 182 -7.59 3.23 -11.39
C THR A 182 -7.35 2.86 -9.94
N ILE A 183 -7.84 1.69 -9.49
CA ILE A 183 -7.65 1.23 -8.12
C ILE A 183 -6.17 0.90 -7.85
N LEU A 184 -5.47 0.26 -8.79
CA LEU A 184 -4.04 -0.02 -8.67
C LEU A 184 -3.22 1.28 -8.55
N ALA A 185 -3.50 2.27 -9.40
CA ALA A 185 -2.87 3.59 -9.30
C ALA A 185 -3.18 4.27 -7.96
N ARG A 186 -4.42 4.18 -7.46
CA ARG A 186 -4.78 4.71 -6.13
C ARG A 186 -3.99 4.08 -5.01
N GLN A 187 -3.77 2.76 -5.05
CA GLN A 187 -2.93 2.06 -4.09
C GLN A 187 -1.48 2.54 -4.19
N ILE A 188 -0.88 2.53 -5.38
CA ILE A 188 0.53 2.91 -5.58
C ILE A 188 0.79 4.36 -5.20
N PHE A 189 -0.10 5.29 -5.53
CA PHE A 189 0.13 6.73 -5.31
C PHE A 189 -0.48 7.29 -4.02
N SER A 190 -1.11 6.45 -3.19
CA SER A 190 -1.83 6.84 -1.96
C SER A 190 -3.02 7.81 -2.20
N ILE A 191 -3.82 7.56 -3.24
CA ILE A 191 -4.98 8.40 -3.60
C ILE A 191 -6.27 7.77 -3.04
N GLY A 192 -6.72 8.27 -1.88
CA GLY A 192 -7.91 7.73 -1.20
C GLY A 192 -7.78 6.23 -0.93
N ALA A 193 -6.63 5.80 -0.43
CA ALA A 193 -6.27 4.38 -0.25
C ALA A 193 -7.17 3.68 0.80
N ASP A 194 -7.63 4.42 1.79
CA ASP A 194 -8.62 4.03 2.81
C ASP A 194 -9.99 3.64 2.21
N LEU A 195 -10.35 4.23 1.07
CA LEU A 195 -11.61 3.94 0.36
C LEU A 195 -11.46 2.85 -0.71
N VAL A 196 -10.30 2.17 -0.79
CA VAL A 196 -10.06 1.14 -1.80
C VAL A 196 -10.96 -0.07 -1.59
N TRP A 197 -11.14 -0.55 -0.36
CA TRP A 197 -12.02 -1.70 -0.08
C TRP A 197 -13.47 -1.45 -0.53
N THR A 198 -14.02 -0.27 -0.23
CA THR A 198 -15.35 0.13 -0.72
C THR A 198 -15.42 0.18 -2.25
N SER A 199 -14.35 0.67 -2.89
CA SER A 199 -14.27 0.74 -4.36
C SER A 199 -14.20 -0.66 -4.99
N MET A 200 -13.49 -1.60 -4.35
CA MET A 200 -13.46 -2.99 -4.75
C MET A 200 -14.83 -3.65 -4.67
N GLY A 201 -15.64 -3.36 -3.64
CA GLY A 201 -17.03 -3.83 -3.57
C GLY A 201 -17.87 -3.38 -4.75
N SER A 202 -17.72 -2.12 -5.19
CA SER A 202 -18.38 -1.62 -6.41
C SER A 202 -17.87 -2.34 -7.68
N LEU A 203 -16.56 -2.52 -7.81
CA LEU A 203 -15.94 -3.20 -8.95
C LEU A 203 -16.41 -4.66 -9.07
N VAL A 204 -16.46 -5.41 -7.97
CA VAL A 204 -16.98 -6.79 -7.96
C VAL A 204 -18.41 -6.82 -8.50
N HIS A 205 -19.29 -5.93 -8.05
CA HIS A 205 -20.66 -5.85 -8.55
C HIS A 205 -20.73 -5.49 -10.05
N LYS A 206 -19.94 -4.52 -10.52
CA LYS A 206 -19.87 -4.19 -11.96
C LYS A 206 -19.39 -5.38 -12.80
N ALA A 207 -18.41 -6.13 -12.31
CA ALA A 207 -17.92 -7.34 -12.97
C ALA A 207 -18.98 -8.45 -13.01
N MET A 208 -19.75 -8.61 -11.94
CA MET A 208 -20.87 -9.54 -11.92
C MET A 208 -21.97 -9.15 -12.90
N GLN A 209 -22.30 -7.86 -13.03
CA GLN A 209 -23.32 -7.35 -13.96
C GLN A 209 -23.04 -7.71 -15.42
N ILE A 210 -21.77 -7.86 -15.81
CA ILE A 210 -21.39 -8.30 -17.16
C ILE A 210 -20.97 -9.78 -17.21
N ASN A 211 -21.29 -10.57 -16.18
CA ASN A 211 -21.07 -12.01 -16.08
C ASN A 211 -19.58 -12.44 -16.11
N LEU A 212 -18.67 -11.74 -15.43
CA LEU A 212 -17.28 -12.23 -15.24
C LEU A 212 -17.19 -13.38 -14.23
N HIS A 213 -18.14 -13.45 -13.29
CA HIS A 213 -18.28 -14.55 -12.33
C HIS A 213 -18.80 -15.85 -12.95
N ARG A 214 -19.19 -15.81 -14.24
CA ARG A 214 -19.61 -16.97 -15.04
C ARG A 214 -18.56 -17.32 -16.06
N ASP A 215 -18.18 -18.60 -16.13
CA ASP A 215 -17.18 -19.05 -17.07
C ASP A 215 -17.63 -18.80 -18.52
N PRO A 216 -16.77 -18.23 -19.38
CA PRO A 216 -17.09 -17.98 -20.79
C PRO A 216 -17.58 -19.20 -21.57
N LYS A 217 -17.24 -20.44 -21.16
CA LYS A 217 -17.75 -21.67 -21.81
C LYS A 217 -19.28 -21.80 -21.76
N HIS A 218 -19.93 -21.10 -20.83
CA HIS A 218 -21.39 -21.05 -20.69
C HIS A 218 -22.03 -19.91 -21.50
N LEU A 219 -21.23 -19.06 -22.14
CA LEU A 219 -21.70 -17.88 -22.85
C LEU A 219 -21.53 -18.08 -24.37
N SER A 220 -22.58 -17.81 -25.14
CA SER A 220 -22.54 -17.93 -26.60
C SER A 220 -21.89 -16.70 -27.25
N GLY A 221 -21.10 -16.90 -28.31
CA GLY A 221 -20.60 -15.81 -29.16
C GLY A 221 -19.36 -15.08 -28.65
N ILE A 222 -18.67 -15.62 -27.62
CA ILE A 222 -17.41 -15.07 -27.12
C ILE A 222 -16.24 -15.79 -27.83
N SER A 223 -15.29 -15.02 -28.38
CA SER A 223 -14.07 -15.57 -28.99
C SER A 223 -13.12 -16.15 -27.93
N VAL A 224 -12.18 -17.01 -28.33
CA VAL A 224 -11.21 -17.62 -27.41
C VAL A 224 -10.39 -16.56 -26.67
N LEU A 225 -9.94 -15.52 -27.38
CA LEU A 225 -9.22 -14.39 -26.77
C LEU A 225 -10.07 -13.65 -25.74
N GLN A 226 -11.33 -13.33 -26.08
CA GLN A 226 -12.22 -12.64 -25.14
C GLN A 226 -12.58 -13.49 -23.93
N ALA A 227 -12.73 -14.81 -24.11
CA ALA A 227 -12.93 -15.74 -23.00
C ALA A 227 -11.74 -15.70 -22.03
N GLU A 228 -10.51 -15.80 -22.54
CA GLU A 228 -9.30 -15.77 -21.74
C GLU A 228 -9.10 -14.41 -21.03
N ILE A 229 -9.33 -13.28 -21.73
CA ILE A 229 -9.29 -11.94 -21.11
C ILE A 229 -10.29 -11.84 -19.96
N ARG A 230 -11.50 -12.37 -20.10
CA ARG A 230 -12.53 -12.35 -19.04
C ARG A 230 -12.11 -13.18 -17.83
N ARG A 231 -11.52 -14.37 -18.02
CA ARG A 231 -10.99 -15.19 -16.91
C ARG A 231 -9.86 -14.50 -16.17
N ARG A 232 -8.90 -13.92 -16.92
CA ARG A 232 -7.77 -13.15 -16.35
C ARG A 232 -8.26 -11.97 -15.53
N LEU A 233 -9.15 -11.16 -16.11
CA LEU A 233 -9.67 -9.97 -15.44
C LEU A 233 -10.49 -10.32 -14.19
N TRP A 234 -11.26 -11.41 -14.21
CA TRP A 234 -11.95 -11.91 -13.03
C TRP A 234 -10.96 -12.30 -11.92
N ALA A 235 -9.93 -13.09 -12.25
CA ALA A 235 -8.87 -13.47 -11.32
C ALA A 235 -8.17 -12.24 -10.69
N THR A 236 -7.91 -11.20 -11.48
CA THR A 236 -7.36 -9.93 -11.00
C THR A 236 -8.26 -9.26 -9.98
N ILE A 237 -9.55 -9.16 -10.27
CA ILE A 237 -10.54 -8.53 -9.38
C ILE A 237 -10.61 -9.29 -8.06
N ILE A 238 -10.58 -10.62 -8.11
CA ILE A 238 -10.53 -11.48 -6.93
C ILE A 238 -9.26 -11.23 -6.10
N GLU A 239 -8.09 -11.17 -6.74
CA GLU A 239 -6.82 -10.89 -6.06
C GLU A 239 -6.84 -9.51 -5.38
N MET A 240 -7.21 -8.46 -6.11
CA MET A 240 -7.30 -7.10 -5.57
C MET A 240 -8.32 -6.98 -4.43
N THR A 241 -9.44 -7.71 -4.52
CA THR A 241 -10.44 -7.77 -3.44
C THR A 241 -9.85 -8.42 -2.19
N THR A 242 -9.08 -9.49 -2.36
CA THR A 242 -8.42 -10.20 -1.26
C THR A 242 -7.37 -9.31 -0.58
N GLN A 243 -6.54 -8.60 -1.35
CA GLN A 243 -5.55 -7.66 -0.79
C GLN A 243 -6.20 -6.48 -0.06
N SER A 244 -7.20 -5.82 -0.68
CA SER A 244 -7.89 -4.69 -0.03
C SER A 244 -8.62 -5.07 1.26
N SER A 245 -9.13 -6.31 1.32
CA SER A 245 -9.78 -6.87 2.51
C SER A 245 -8.77 -7.12 3.63
N LEU A 246 -7.57 -7.61 3.29
CA LEU A 246 -6.45 -7.68 4.22
C LEU A 246 -6.11 -6.29 4.76
N ASP A 247 -5.87 -5.32 3.89
CA ASP A 247 -5.43 -3.96 4.28
C ASP A 247 -6.44 -3.28 5.22
N SER A 248 -7.74 -3.45 4.95
CA SER A 248 -8.81 -2.80 5.72
C SER A 248 -9.26 -3.60 6.95
N ALA A 249 -8.72 -4.81 7.16
CA ALA A 249 -9.20 -5.78 8.14
C ALA A 249 -10.70 -6.09 7.99
N MET A 250 -11.17 -6.19 6.76
CA MET A 250 -12.57 -6.40 6.40
C MET A 250 -12.76 -7.75 5.69
N PRO A 251 -13.98 -8.33 5.70
CA PRO A 251 -14.25 -9.56 4.95
C PRO A 251 -14.03 -9.39 3.45
N ALA A 252 -13.45 -10.41 2.81
CA ALA A 252 -13.43 -10.52 1.36
C ALA A 252 -14.76 -11.11 0.89
N ASN A 253 -15.72 -10.25 0.54
CA ASN A 253 -17.04 -10.63 0.04
C ASN A 253 -16.98 -11.05 -1.43
N ILE A 254 -16.24 -12.13 -1.71
CA ILE A 254 -16.13 -12.70 -3.05
C ILE A 254 -17.35 -13.60 -3.30
N PRO A 255 -18.12 -13.36 -4.38
CA PRO A 255 -19.27 -14.18 -4.72
C PRO A 255 -18.85 -15.58 -5.16
N GLU A 256 -19.77 -16.53 -5.04
CA GLU A 256 -19.62 -17.82 -5.70
C GLU A 256 -19.51 -17.64 -7.22
N SER A 257 -18.56 -18.33 -7.83
CA SER A 257 -18.21 -18.21 -9.24
C SER A 257 -17.83 -19.57 -9.81
N ASP A 258 -18.28 -19.84 -11.04
CA ASP A 258 -17.90 -21.04 -11.79
C ASP A 258 -16.78 -20.76 -12.82
N THR A 259 -16.26 -19.53 -12.86
CA THR A 259 -15.17 -19.10 -13.74
C THR A 259 -13.90 -19.88 -13.44
N GLU A 260 -13.37 -20.57 -14.46
CA GLU A 260 -12.14 -21.34 -14.35
C GLU A 260 -10.91 -20.43 -14.23
N ALA A 261 -9.81 -20.99 -13.71
CA ALA A 261 -8.53 -20.30 -13.67
C ALA A 261 -8.07 -19.92 -15.10
N PRO A 262 -7.34 -18.80 -15.26
CA PRO A 262 -6.71 -18.44 -16.52
C PRO A 262 -5.81 -19.55 -17.05
N SER A 263 -5.68 -19.60 -18.37
CA SER A 263 -4.87 -20.62 -19.03
C SER A 263 -3.39 -20.27 -18.93
N ASN A 264 -2.53 -21.28 -18.74
CA ASN A 264 -1.07 -21.07 -18.70
C ASN A 264 -0.53 -20.86 -20.12
N ILE A 265 -0.62 -19.63 -20.62
CA ILE A 265 -0.24 -19.25 -21.99
C ILE A 265 0.40 -17.86 -22.01
N ASN A 266 1.30 -17.62 -22.96
CA ASN A 266 1.85 -16.30 -23.23
C ASN A 266 0.84 -15.44 -24.01
N ASP A 267 1.00 -14.11 -23.97
CA ASP A 267 0.09 -13.21 -24.67
C ASP A 267 0.26 -13.27 -26.19
N ASP A 268 1.49 -13.46 -26.67
CA ASP A 268 1.80 -13.56 -28.10
C ASP A 268 1.34 -14.88 -28.74
N GLU A 269 0.85 -15.83 -27.94
CA GLU A 269 0.34 -17.13 -28.39
C GLU A 269 -1.20 -17.13 -28.58
N ILE A 270 -1.88 -16.01 -28.31
CA ILE A 270 -3.34 -15.88 -28.44
C ILE A 270 -3.73 -14.58 -29.13
N ASP A 271 -4.59 -14.67 -30.14
CA ASP A 271 -5.06 -13.53 -30.92
C ASP A 271 -6.54 -13.68 -31.36
N GLU A 272 -7.04 -12.70 -32.12
CA GLU A 272 -8.43 -12.70 -32.61
C GLU A 272 -8.75 -13.83 -33.60
N THR A 273 -7.72 -14.47 -34.19
CA THR A 273 -7.88 -15.59 -35.14
C THR A 273 -7.84 -16.95 -34.45
N THR A 274 -7.47 -16.98 -33.18
CA THR A 274 -7.31 -18.20 -32.39
C THR A 274 -8.68 -18.86 -32.14
N THR A 275 -8.83 -20.11 -32.56
CA THR A 275 -10.07 -20.90 -32.42
C THR A 275 -9.96 -22.01 -31.37
N VAL A 276 -8.74 -22.47 -31.07
CA VAL A 276 -8.46 -23.50 -30.08
C VAL A 276 -7.27 -23.08 -29.23
N LEU A 277 -7.42 -23.13 -27.92
CA LEU A 277 -6.35 -22.79 -26.99
C LEU A 277 -5.46 -24.01 -26.70
N GLN A 278 -4.14 -23.80 -26.60
CA GLN A 278 -3.17 -24.84 -26.27
C GLN A 278 -2.32 -24.40 -25.05
N PRO A 279 -2.84 -24.56 -23.81
CA PRO A 279 -2.12 -24.15 -22.62
C PRO A 279 -0.87 -24.99 -22.39
N HIS A 280 0.20 -24.34 -21.93
CA HIS A 280 1.42 -25.02 -21.47
C HIS A 280 1.17 -25.79 -20.17
N PRO A 281 1.94 -26.85 -19.88
CA PRO A 281 1.89 -27.53 -18.59
C PRO A 281 2.09 -26.55 -17.42
N LYS A 282 1.41 -26.76 -16.28
CA LYS A 282 1.49 -25.86 -15.11
C LYS A 282 2.91 -25.59 -14.59
N GLY A 283 3.86 -26.49 -14.83
CA GLY A 283 5.26 -26.33 -14.40
C GLY A 283 6.09 -25.40 -15.31
N THR A 284 5.60 -25.07 -16.51
CA THR A 284 6.29 -24.22 -17.48
C THR A 284 5.94 -22.76 -17.23
N TYR A 285 6.95 -21.91 -17.14
CA TYR A 285 6.74 -20.47 -17.05
C TYR A 285 6.13 -19.86 -18.32
N THR A 286 5.08 -19.07 -18.11
CA THR A 286 4.44 -18.20 -19.10
C THR A 286 4.11 -16.85 -18.44
N ALA A 287 3.68 -15.88 -19.24
CA ALA A 287 3.20 -14.58 -18.73
C ALA A 287 2.03 -14.70 -17.73
N SER A 288 1.29 -15.81 -17.72
CA SER A 288 0.12 -16.03 -16.84
C SER A 288 0.46 -16.80 -15.55
N SER A 289 1.71 -17.28 -15.39
CA SER A 289 2.08 -18.18 -14.30
C SER A 289 1.91 -17.57 -12.90
N PHE A 290 2.29 -16.30 -12.67
CA PHE A 290 2.17 -15.73 -11.32
C PHE A 290 0.72 -15.45 -10.92
N GLN A 291 -0.14 -15.09 -11.87
CA GLN A 291 -1.58 -14.99 -11.61
C GLN A 291 -2.17 -16.35 -11.20
N ILE A 292 -1.76 -17.44 -11.87
CA ILE A 292 -2.17 -18.81 -11.52
C ILE A 292 -1.66 -19.21 -10.13
N LEU A 293 -0.40 -18.92 -9.79
CA LEU A 293 0.16 -19.21 -8.47
C LEU A 293 -0.55 -18.42 -7.35
N LEU A 294 -0.95 -17.17 -7.62
CA LEU A 294 -1.77 -16.38 -6.70
C LEU A 294 -3.14 -17.04 -6.47
N LEU A 295 -3.80 -17.52 -7.53
CA LEU A 295 -5.06 -18.26 -7.42
C LEU A 295 -4.89 -19.58 -6.64
N ASP A 296 -3.80 -20.32 -6.86
CA ASP A 296 -3.53 -21.56 -6.13
C ASP A 296 -3.39 -21.32 -4.61
N SER A 297 -2.85 -20.15 -4.20
CA SER A 297 -2.75 -19.74 -2.79
C SER A 297 -4.01 -19.07 -2.22
N LEU A 298 -5.00 -18.73 -3.06
CA LEU A 298 -6.17 -17.96 -2.66
C LEU A 298 -7.01 -18.64 -1.55
N PRO A 299 -7.30 -19.97 -1.59
CA PRO A 299 -8.17 -20.59 -0.60
C PRO A 299 -7.68 -20.43 0.85
N VAL A 300 -6.38 -20.60 1.10
CA VAL A 300 -5.80 -20.42 2.44
C VAL A 300 -5.83 -18.94 2.86
N ARG A 301 -5.57 -18.01 1.93
CA ARG A 301 -5.65 -16.57 2.21
C ARG A 301 -7.07 -16.11 2.56
N LEU A 302 -8.09 -16.63 1.89
CA LEU A 302 -9.49 -16.36 2.24
C LEU A 302 -9.90 -16.94 3.58
N ARG A 303 -9.45 -18.15 3.92
CA ARG A 303 -9.68 -18.74 5.24
C ARG A 303 -9.01 -17.93 6.36
N ILE A 304 -7.81 -17.40 6.11
CA ILE A 304 -7.13 -16.47 7.02
C ILE A 304 -8.00 -15.21 7.22
N LEU A 305 -8.45 -14.55 6.14
CA LEU A 305 -9.32 -13.37 6.27
C LEU A 305 -10.62 -13.66 7.02
N HIS A 306 -11.24 -14.81 6.75
CA HIS A 306 -12.45 -15.23 7.46
C HIS A 306 -12.21 -15.40 8.96
N LEU A 307 -11.12 -16.08 9.34
CA LEU A 307 -10.74 -16.24 10.75
C LEU A 307 -10.53 -14.88 11.45
N LEU A 308 -9.89 -13.93 10.77
CA LEU A 308 -9.52 -12.63 11.32
C LEU A 308 -10.70 -11.65 11.42
N THR A 309 -11.71 -11.80 10.57
CA THR A 309 -12.87 -10.89 10.48
C THR A 309 -14.10 -11.41 11.22
N SER A 310 -14.07 -12.67 11.68
CA SER A 310 -15.18 -13.30 12.41
C SER A 310 -15.41 -12.65 13.79
N LEU A 311 -16.64 -12.22 14.06
CA LEU A 311 -17.01 -11.45 15.26
C LEU A 311 -17.09 -12.28 16.55
N ASN A 312 -17.42 -13.57 16.46
CA ASN A 312 -17.84 -14.39 17.60
C ASN A 312 -16.91 -15.57 17.91
N THR A 313 -15.78 -15.70 17.22
CA THR A 313 -14.86 -16.83 17.38
C THR A 313 -13.61 -16.40 18.12
N GLN A 314 -13.36 -17.02 19.28
CA GLN A 314 -12.01 -17.02 19.83
C GLN A 314 -11.08 -17.67 18.82
N ILE A 315 -10.06 -16.93 18.37
CA ILE A 315 -9.08 -17.44 17.43
C ILE A 315 -8.34 -18.60 18.11
N SER A 316 -8.51 -19.82 17.56
CA SER A 316 -7.82 -21.03 18.01
C SER A 316 -6.37 -21.01 17.57
N TYR A 317 -5.45 -21.38 18.47
CA TYR A 317 -4.04 -21.43 18.11
C TYR A 317 -3.74 -22.54 17.10
N LEU A 318 -4.46 -23.66 17.18
CA LEU A 318 -4.31 -24.77 16.24
C LEU A 318 -4.71 -24.37 14.82
N ASP A 319 -5.76 -23.56 14.67
CA ASP A 319 -6.19 -23.03 13.37
C ASP A 319 -5.13 -22.11 12.78
N VAL A 320 -4.53 -21.24 13.62
CA VAL A 320 -3.40 -20.39 13.23
C VAL A 320 -2.21 -21.21 12.75
N LEU A 321 -1.82 -22.27 13.47
CA LEU A 321 -0.71 -23.14 13.06
C LEU A 321 -1.01 -23.87 11.74
N THR A 322 -2.25 -24.33 11.57
CA THR A 322 -2.69 -25.03 10.36
C THR A 322 -2.64 -24.11 9.14
N LEU A 323 -3.25 -22.92 9.24
CA LEU A 323 -3.25 -21.93 8.16
C LEU A 323 -1.84 -21.41 7.85
N SER A 324 -1.00 -21.23 8.88
CA SER A 324 0.41 -20.85 8.74
C SER A 324 1.20 -21.89 7.95
N SER A 325 0.98 -23.18 8.24
CA SER A 325 1.59 -24.28 7.49
C SER A 325 1.10 -24.32 6.04
N GLU A 326 -0.21 -24.22 5.81
CA GLU A 326 -0.79 -24.21 4.46
C GLU A 326 -0.24 -23.05 3.61
N LEU A 327 -0.16 -21.83 4.18
CA LEU A 327 0.37 -20.65 3.48
C LEU A 327 1.87 -20.81 3.20
N SER A 328 2.63 -21.35 4.15
CA SER A 328 4.05 -21.68 3.96
C SER A 328 4.26 -22.74 2.87
N ASN A 329 3.34 -23.70 2.73
CA ASN A 329 3.38 -24.70 1.66
C ASN A 329 3.14 -24.07 0.29
N ALA A 330 2.18 -23.14 0.18
CA ALA A 330 1.96 -22.35 -1.03
C ALA A 330 3.21 -21.53 -1.37
N SER A 331 3.87 -20.92 -0.38
CA SER A 331 5.14 -20.22 -0.58
C SER A 331 6.26 -21.11 -1.09
N ARG A 332 6.40 -22.31 -0.54
CA ARG A 332 7.39 -23.28 -1.04
C ARG A 332 7.09 -23.73 -2.47
N ALA A 333 5.83 -23.85 -2.86
CA ALA A 333 5.43 -24.24 -4.21
C ALA A 333 5.88 -23.21 -5.25
N TYR A 334 5.60 -21.91 -5.05
CA TYR A 334 6.05 -20.90 -6.00
C TYR A 334 7.58 -20.70 -5.98
N HIS A 335 8.26 -20.87 -4.84
CA HIS A 335 9.73 -20.87 -4.81
C HIS A 335 10.33 -22.03 -5.61
N SER A 336 9.75 -23.23 -5.49
CA SER A 336 10.16 -24.39 -6.28
C SER A 336 9.91 -24.15 -7.78
N PHE A 337 8.78 -23.55 -8.13
CA PHE A 337 8.46 -23.18 -9.51
C PHE A 337 9.49 -22.21 -10.10
N MET A 338 9.84 -21.15 -9.35
CA MET A 338 10.85 -20.18 -9.77
C MET A 338 12.24 -20.82 -9.92
N LYS A 339 12.62 -21.72 -9.00
CA LYS A 339 13.88 -22.46 -9.09
C LYS A 339 13.92 -23.40 -10.30
N GLY A 340 12.79 -24.00 -10.66
CA GLY A 340 12.66 -24.84 -11.87
C GLY A 340 12.71 -24.05 -13.18
N ASN A 341 12.41 -22.74 -13.14
CA ASN A 341 12.34 -21.85 -14.30
C ASN A 341 13.44 -20.76 -14.26
N GLN A 342 14.64 -21.09 -13.77
CA GLN A 342 15.74 -20.13 -13.63
C GLN A 342 16.22 -19.52 -14.96
N SER A 343 16.09 -20.24 -16.08
CA SER A 343 16.46 -19.76 -17.41
C SER A 343 15.39 -18.89 -18.07
N SER A 344 14.24 -18.71 -17.41
CA SER A 344 13.13 -17.90 -17.91
C SER A 344 13.33 -16.42 -17.62
N SER A 345 12.51 -15.55 -18.22
CA SER A 345 12.52 -14.09 -18.02
C SER A 345 11.99 -13.62 -16.65
N ILE A 346 12.12 -14.45 -15.61
CA ILE A 346 11.66 -14.13 -14.24
C ILE A 346 12.66 -13.17 -13.59
N THR A 347 12.21 -11.96 -13.33
CA THR A 347 13.00 -10.89 -12.69
C THR A 347 12.91 -10.94 -11.16
N PRO A 348 13.89 -10.37 -10.43
CA PRO A 348 13.78 -10.15 -8.98
C PRO A 348 12.49 -9.40 -8.60
N PHE A 349 12.10 -8.36 -9.37
CA PHE A 349 10.84 -7.65 -9.18
C PHE A 349 9.64 -8.61 -9.10
N HIS A 350 9.55 -9.56 -10.04
CA HIS A 350 8.44 -10.52 -10.06
C HIS A 350 8.39 -11.39 -8.80
N ARG A 351 9.55 -11.88 -8.36
CA ARG A 351 9.66 -12.71 -7.16
C ARG A 351 9.26 -11.94 -5.92
N ASN A 352 9.77 -10.72 -5.79
CA ASN A 352 9.44 -9.82 -4.71
C ASN A 352 7.94 -9.50 -4.68
N LEU A 353 7.32 -9.16 -5.82
CA LEU A 353 5.90 -8.82 -5.86
C LEU A 353 5.00 -10.01 -5.49
N LEU A 354 5.26 -11.20 -6.06
CA LEU A 354 4.50 -12.41 -5.72
C LEU A 354 4.64 -12.75 -4.25
N ASP A 355 5.87 -12.80 -3.73
CA ASP A 355 6.13 -13.13 -2.34
C ASP A 355 5.51 -12.10 -1.40
N TYR A 356 5.61 -10.81 -1.72
CA TYR A 356 5.00 -9.73 -0.96
C TYR A 356 3.47 -9.88 -0.85
N LEU A 357 2.78 -10.13 -1.97
CA LEU A 357 1.32 -10.29 -1.99
C LEU A 357 0.83 -11.47 -1.12
N VAL A 358 1.60 -12.55 -1.01
CA VAL A 358 1.21 -13.73 -0.23
C VAL A 358 1.68 -13.63 1.23
N ARG A 359 2.92 -13.20 1.46
CA ARG A 359 3.58 -13.19 2.77
C ARG A 359 2.93 -12.26 3.77
N ARG A 360 2.32 -11.16 3.31
CA ARG A 360 1.63 -10.19 4.18
C ARG A 360 0.53 -10.78 5.03
N PHE A 361 -0.05 -11.92 4.65
CA PHE A 361 -1.08 -12.60 5.43
C PHE A 361 -0.53 -13.25 6.72
N MET A 362 0.78 -13.51 6.80
CA MET A 362 1.41 -14.17 7.95
C MET A 362 1.45 -13.27 9.19
N ILE A 363 1.71 -11.96 9.03
CA ILE A 363 1.74 -11.00 10.14
C ILE A 363 0.40 -10.99 10.90
N PRO A 364 -0.72 -10.58 10.26
CA PRO A 364 -2.01 -10.51 10.92
C PRO A 364 -2.49 -11.84 11.51
N LEU A 365 -2.17 -12.97 10.85
CA LEU A 365 -2.50 -14.31 11.34
C LEU A 365 -1.86 -14.62 12.72
N HIS A 366 -0.62 -14.16 12.94
CA HIS A 366 0.13 -14.46 14.16
C HIS A 366 0.09 -13.33 15.22
N CYS A 367 -0.33 -12.12 14.85
CA CYS A 367 -0.40 -10.94 15.72
C CYS A 367 -1.01 -11.20 17.10
N HIS A 368 -2.21 -11.81 17.15
CA HIS A 368 -2.92 -12.11 18.40
C HIS A 368 -2.09 -12.95 19.39
N PHE A 369 -1.30 -13.89 18.86
CA PHE A 369 -0.50 -14.81 19.66
C PHE A 369 0.89 -14.28 19.98
N MET A 370 1.40 -13.30 19.22
CA MET A 370 2.65 -12.62 19.53
C MET A 370 2.60 -11.96 20.92
N ASN A 371 1.55 -11.19 21.21
CA ASN A 371 1.41 -10.53 22.52
C ASN A 371 1.28 -11.55 23.66
N LYS A 372 0.65 -12.70 23.40
CA LYS A 372 0.53 -13.77 24.38
C LYS A 372 1.83 -14.55 24.60
N ALA A 373 2.77 -14.52 23.64
CA ALA A 373 4.07 -15.18 23.78
C ALA A 373 4.91 -14.62 24.94
N ARG A 374 4.62 -13.38 25.37
CA ARG A 374 5.26 -12.74 26.53
C ARG A 374 4.96 -13.46 27.84
N THR A 375 3.74 -13.96 28.00
CA THR A 375 3.27 -14.61 29.24
C THR A 375 3.14 -16.12 29.11
N ASN A 376 3.11 -16.64 27.88
CA ASN A 376 2.95 -18.06 27.62
C ASN A 376 3.93 -18.55 26.53
N PRO A 377 4.95 -19.34 26.90
CA PRO A 377 5.96 -19.87 25.97
C PRO A 377 5.39 -20.74 24.84
N LEU A 378 4.16 -21.24 24.96
CA LEU A 378 3.51 -21.99 23.87
C LEU A 378 3.39 -21.17 22.58
N PHE A 379 3.36 -19.84 22.66
CA PHE A 379 3.18 -18.97 21.50
C PHE A 379 4.49 -18.42 20.93
N THR A 380 5.67 -18.85 21.41
CA THR A 380 6.97 -18.41 20.89
C THR A 380 7.14 -18.69 19.39
N PHE A 381 6.52 -19.75 18.86
CA PHE A 381 6.51 -20.00 17.42
C PHE A 381 5.86 -18.84 16.63
N SER A 382 4.76 -18.26 17.12
CA SER A 382 4.14 -17.11 16.46
C SER A 382 5.05 -15.89 16.43
N LEU A 383 5.78 -15.64 17.53
CA LEU A 383 6.75 -14.55 17.60
C LEU A 383 7.89 -14.74 16.60
N LYS A 384 8.40 -15.97 16.46
CA LYS A 384 9.44 -16.27 15.47
C LYS A 384 8.94 -16.00 14.05
N VAL A 385 7.77 -16.54 13.70
CA VAL A 385 7.20 -16.45 12.36
C VAL A 385 6.90 -15.00 11.96
N ILE A 386 6.30 -14.22 12.86
CA ILE A 386 5.94 -12.82 12.58
C ILE A 386 7.19 -11.95 12.41
N LEU A 387 8.24 -12.18 13.21
CA LEU A 387 9.51 -11.45 13.09
C LEU A 387 10.25 -11.81 11.80
N GLU A 388 10.39 -13.10 11.48
CA GLU A 388 11.00 -13.53 10.21
C GLU A 388 10.24 -12.95 9.00
N THR A 389 8.91 -12.89 9.11
CA THR A 389 8.06 -12.28 8.09
C THR A 389 8.33 -10.78 7.95
N ALA A 390 8.33 -10.03 9.06
CA ALA A 390 8.57 -8.60 9.08
C ALA A 390 9.95 -8.26 8.50
N MET A 391 10.99 -8.99 8.90
CA MET A 391 12.35 -8.81 8.40
C MET A 391 12.45 -9.09 6.89
N THR A 392 11.77 -10.14 6.41
CA THR A 392 11.75 -10.46 4.97
C THR A 392 11.03 -9.37 4.16
N ILE A 393 9.93 -8.82 4.66
CA ILE A 393 9.21 -7.71 4.01
C ILE A 393 10.09 -6.46 3.92
N MET A 394 10.91 -6.19 4.95
CA MET A 394 11.80 -5.04 4.99
C MET A 394 13.11 -5.24 4.20
N SER A 395 13.43 -6.47 3.82
CA SER A 395 14.66 -6.82 3.10
C SER A 395 14.36 -7.71 1.88
N PRO A 396 13.62 -7.18 0.88
CA PRO A 396 13.34 -7.90 -0.35
C PRO A 396 14.63 -8.18 -1.15
N GLU A 397 14.54 -9.08 -2.14
CA GLU A 397 15.66 -9.32 -3.06
C GLU A 397 16.05 -8.01 -3.76
N PRO A 398 17.35 -7.69 -3.92
CA PRO A 398 17.79 -6.44 -4.54
C PRO A 398 17.20 -6.25 -5.95
N ASP A 399 16.30 -5.27 -6.07
CA ASP A 399 15.68 -4.87 -7.33
C ASP A 399 15.40 -3.37 -7.29
N GLU A 400 15.86 -2.64 -8.30
CA GLU A 400 15.72 -1.18 -8.32
C GLU A 400 14.24 -0.73 -8.41
N GLY A 401 13.42 -1.44 -9.18
CA GLY A 401 12.01 -1.12 -9.33
C GLY A 401 11.25 -1.38 -8.02
N PHE A 402 11.51 -2.51 -7.38
CA PHE A 402 10.86 -2.87 -6.12
C PHE A 402 11.32 -1.97 -4.97
N SER A 403 12.61 -1.61 -4.91
CA SER A 403 13.12 -0.63 -3.95
C SER A 403 12.41 0.72 -4.08
N LYS A 404 12.17 1.21 -5.30
CA LYS A 404 11.37 2.42 -5.52
C LYS A 404 9.93 2.25 -5.10
N LEU A 405 9.35 1.07 -5.31
CA LEU A 405 7.99 0.79 -4.85
C LEU A 405 7.91 0.81 -3.30
N MET A 406 8.95 0.39 -2.61
CA MET A 406 9.05 0.50 -1.14
C MET A 406 9.20 1.96 -0.65
N VAL A 407 9.76 2.86 -1.47
CA VAL A 407 9.89 4.30 -1.16
C VAL A 407 8.64 5.10 -1.58
N ASN A 408 8.14 4.89 -2.80
CA ASN A 408 7.09 5.71 -3.39
C ASN A 408 5.70 5.11 -3.22
N GLY A 409 5.62 3.80 -3.02
CA GLY A 409 4.38 3.04 -2.97
C GLY A 409 3.53 3.38 -1.75
N GLY A 410 2.25 3.58 -2.01
CA GLY A 410 1.18 3.73 -1.03
C GLY A 410 0.44 2.44 -0.73
N GLY A 411 -0.76 2.60 -0.15
CA GLY A 411 -1.73 1.52 0.03
C GLY A 411 -1.08 0.28 0.63
N LEU A 412 -1.27 -0.87 -0.03
CA LEU A 412 -0.76 -2.16 0.40
C LEU A 412 0.76 -2.17 0.71
N PHE A 413 1.57 -1.40 -0.02
CA PHE A 413 3.02 -1.33 0.19
C PHE A 413 3.37 -0.63 1.51
N ARG A 414 2.73 0.52 1.74
CA ARG A 414 2.86 1.27 2.99
C ARG A 414 2.34 0.48 4.19
N GLU A 415 1.18 -0.17 4.04
CA GLU A 415 0.60 -0.98 5.12
C GLU A 415 1.51 -2.16 5.50
N GLY A 416 2.15 -2.83 4.54
CA GLY A 416 3.10 -3.91 4.86
C GLY A 416 4.36 -3.41 5.56
N ILE A 417 4.92 -2.27 5.15
CA ILE A 417 6.05 -1.63 5.85
C ILE A 417 5.67 -1.29 7.30
N TRP A 418 4.47 -0.75 7.49
CA TRP A 418 3.98 -0.37 8.80
C TRP A 418 3.79 -1.57 9.73
N CYS A 419 3.16 -2.64 9.24
CA CYS A 419 3.02 -3.90 9.96
C CYS A 419 4.39 -4.49 10.35
N ALA A 420 5.37 -4.48 9.44
CA ALA A 420 6.70 -4.97 9.73
C ALA A 420 7.42 -4.11 10.78
N MET A 421 7.28 -2.79 10.67
CA MET A 421 7.83 -1.82 11.63
C MET A 421 7.28 -2.04 13.04
N ALA A 422 5.97 -2.22 13.17
CA ALA A 422 5.32 -2.50 14.44
C ALA A 422 5.88 -3.75 15.10
N VAL A 423 5.99 -4.85 14.35
CA VAL A 423 6.50 -6.12 14.87
C VAL A 423 7.93 -6.01 15.38
N ILE A 424 8.82 -5.41 14.56
CA ILE A 424 10.23 -5.26 14.90
C ILE A 424 10.40 -4.38 16.14
N THR A 425 9.66 -3.28 16.22
CA THR A 425 9.78 -2.33 17.34
C THR A 425 9.14 -2.85 18.63
N ILE A 426 8.01 -3.57 18.56
CA ILE A 426 7.42 -4.24 19.73
C ILE A 426 8.40 -5.28 20.29
N GLU A 427 9.02 -6.09 19.43
CA GLU A 427 10.01 -7.07 19.88
C GLU A 427 11.26 -6.40 20.47
N LEU A 428 11.75 -5.32 19.87
CA LEU A 428 12.87 -4.55 20.39
C LEU A 428 12.60 -4.02 21.81
N LEU A 429 11.42 -3.42 22.01
CA LEU A 429 11.01 -2.88 23.31
C LEU A 429 10.83 -3.99 24.36
N ALA A 430 10.21 -5.11 23.97
CA ALA A 430 10.01 -6.24 24.88
C ALA A 430 11.34 -6.86 25.34
N GLN A 431 12.32 -7.01 24.45
CA GLN A 431 13.65 -7.51 24.81
C GLN A 431 14.41 -6.55 25.72
N LEU A 432 14.25 -5.24 25.50
CA LEU A 432 14.84 -4.21 26.33
C LEU A 432 14.26 -4.23 27.76
N GLU A 433 12.95 -4.40 27.91
CA GLU A 433 12.29 -4.51 29.21
C GLU A 433 12.70 -5.80 29.96
N ALA A 434 12.80 -6.92 29.25
CA ALA A 434 13.28 -8.17 29.84
C ALA A 434 14.72 -8.05 30.37
N GLN A 435 15.62 -7.38 29.63
CA GLN A 435 16.98 -7.11 30.10
C GLN A 435 17.01 -6.26 31.39
N HIS A 436 16.14 -5.27 31.47
CA HIS A 436 16.04 -4.41 32.65
C HIS A 436 15.57 -5.20 33.88
N ILE A 437 14.59 -6.10 33.72
CA ILE A 437 14.06 -6.93 34.81
C ILE A 437 15.07 -7.99 35.27
N ASP A 438 15.76 -8.65 34.35
CA ASP A 438 16.71 -9.73 34.66
C ASP A 438 18.02 -9.23 35.31
N GLY A 439 18.28 -7.91 35.27
CA GLY A 439 19.47 -7.30 35.87
C GLY A 439 20.78 -7.64 35.17
N THR A 440 20.74 -8.31 34.01
CA THR A 440 21.92 -8.70 33.22
C THR A 440 22.03 -7.89 31.93
N LEU A 441 22.88 -6.87 31.93
CA LEU A 441 23.06 -5.92 30.81
C LEU A 441 23.55 -6.53 29.48
N HIS A 442 24.00 -7.79 29.47
CA HIS A 442 24.69 -8.40 28.31
C HIS A 442 23.99 -9.64 27.72
N ARG A 443 22.92 -10.16 28.33
CA ARG A 443 22.17 -11.29 27.75
C ARG A 443 21.35 -10.80 26.56
N ASN A 444 21.38 -11.53 25.44
CA ASN A 444 20.68 -11.19 24.19
C ASN A 444 21.10 -9.84 23.55
N PHE A 445 22.26 -9.28 23.91
CA PHE A 445 22.72 -8.00 23.36
C PHE A 445 22.82 -7.98 21.84
N GLU A 446 23.41 -9.03 21.24
CA GLU A 446 23.51 -9.17 19.77
C GLU A 446 22.14 -9.17 19.07
N TYR A 447 21.13 -9.79 19.70
CA TYR A 447 19.78 -9.84 19.17
C TYR A 447 19.08 -8.47 19.25
N ILE A 448 19.25 -7.74 20.35
CA ILE A 448 18.77 -6.36 20.48
C ILE A 448 19.46 -5.45 19.46
N MET A 449 20.78 -5.61 19.26
CA MET A 449 21.52 -4.84 18.26
C MET A 449 21.05 -5.12 16.84
N LEU A 450 20.67 -6.37 16.52
CA LEU A 450 20.03 -6.72 15.26
C LEU A 450 18.70 -5.98 15.08
N LEU A 451 17.81 -6.04 16.07
CA LEU A 451 16.51 -5.36 16.03
C LEU A 451 16.66 -3.82 15.96
N LYS A 452 17.62 -3.27 16.70
CA LYS A 452 17.97 -1.83 16.66
C LYS A 452 18.46 -1.42 15.28
N ARG A 453 19.27 -2.25 14.61
CA ARG A 453 19.71 -2.00 13.22
C ARG A 453 18.51 -1.96 12.28
N SER A 454 17.61 -2.95 12.36
CA SER A 454 16.41 -2.98 11.54
C SER A 454 15.49 -1.78 11.78
N ALA A 455 15.34 -1.33 13.02
CA ALA A 455 14.61 -0.10 13.33
C ALA A 455 15.26 1.16 12.70
N ASN A 456 16.60 1.25 12.69
CA ASN A 456 17.31 2.33 11.98
C ASN A 456 17.09 2.28 10.47
N ASP A 457 17.15 1.10 9.86
CA ASP A 457 16.90 0.93 8.42
C ASP A 457 15.47 1.40 8.05
N ILE A 458 14.49 1.16 8.93
CA ILE A 458 13.12 1.67 8.75
C ILE A 458 13.05 3.20 8.88
N ILE A 459 13.80 3.82 9.80
CA ILE A 459 13.87 5.30 9.91
C ILE A 459 14.43 5.90 8.63
N ILE A 460 15.51 5.33 8.09
CA ILE A 460 16.10 5.76 6.82
C ILE A 460 15.06 5.65 5.71
N LEU A 461 14.37 4.51 5.61
CA LEU A 461 13.29 4.34 4.63
C LEU A 461 12.21 5.39 4.82
N SER A 462 11.75 5.66 6.06
CA SER A 462 10.72 6.67 6.32
C SER A 462 11.16 8.08 5.92
N SER A 463 12.44 8.40 6.07
CA SER A 463 13.03 9.66 5.59
C SER A 463 12.94 9.77 4.06
N GLU A 464 13.34 8.71 3.36
CA GLU A 464 13.28 8.65 1.90
C GLU A 464 11.83 8.72 1.39
N ARG A 465 10.89 8.07 2.07
CA ARG A 465 9.46 8.17 1.75
C ARG A 465 8.96 9.61 1.87
N ILE A 466 9.38 10.35 2.90
CA ILE A 466 9.02 11.76 3.08
C ILE A 466 9.63 12.62 1.96
N ARG A 467 10.91 12.41 1.61
CA ARG A 467 11.56 13.10 0.47
C ARG A 467 10.79 12.90 -0.84
N HIS A 468 10.23 11.71 -1.06
CA HIS A 468 9.50 11.36 -2.28
C HIS A 468 7.98 11.61 -2.20
N GLY A 469 7.54 12.37 -1.20
CA GLY A 469 6.23 12.99 -1.17
C GLY A 469 5.22 12.40 -0.18
N GLU A 470 5.67 11.54 0.73
CA GLU A 470 4.90 11.22 1.93
C GLU A 470 4.89 12.42 2.88
N THR A 471 3.71 12.98 3.13
CA THR A 471 3.58 14.14 4.03
C THR A 471 3.40 13.77 5.50
N ASN A 472 3.29 12.47 5.81
CA ASN A 472 3.03 11.99 7.16
C ASN A 472 4.36 11.77 7.89
N VAL A 473 4.66 12.62 8.87
CA VAL A 473 5.92 12.59 9.64
C VAL A 473 5.84 11.72 10.90
N LYS A 474 4.64 11.25 11.24
CA LYS A 474 4.33 10.64 12.54
C LYS A 474 5.05 9.30 12.72
N GLY A 475 5.13 8.50 11.66
CA GLY A 475 5.84 7.22 11.67
C GLY A 475 7.33 7.37 11.92
N HIS A 476 7.97 8.37 11.29
CA HIS A 476 9.37 8.71 11.52
C HIS A 476 9.60 9.15 12.98
N MET A 477 8.78 10.08 13.48
CA MET A 477 8.84 10.54 14.88
C MET A 477 8.68 9.37 15.87
N PHE A 478 7.71 8.49 15.64
CA PHE A 478 7.47 7.34 16.51
C PHE A 478 8.67 6.40 16.60
N LEU A 479 9.28 6.08 15.46
CA LEU A 479 10.49 5.28 15.40
C LEU A 479 11.68 5.95 16.11
N SER A 480 11.86 7.26 15.90
CA SER A 480 12.92 8.04 16.56
C SER A 480 12.74 8.05 18.07
N MET A 481 11.51 8.21 18.58
CA MET A 481 11.22 8.10 20.01
C MET A 481 11.59 6.73 20.58
N ILE A 482 11.25 5.64 19.86
CA ILE A 482 11.58 4.27 20.28
C ILE A 482 13.09 4.08 20.38
N LEU A 483 13.85 4.52 19.38
CA LEU A 483 15.32 4.45 19.44
C LEU A 483 15.90 5.32 20.54
N GLY A 484 15.34 6.51 20.79
CA GLY A 484 15.70 7.37 21.91
C GLY A 484 15.52 6.67 23.26
N LYS A 485 14.40 5.96 23.46
CA LYS A 485 14.18 5.12 24.65
C LYS A 485 15.23 4.00 24.76
N VAL A 486 15.49 3.29 23.66
CA VAL A 486 16.49 2.20 23.63
C VAL A 486 17.88 2.70 24.04
N GLU A 487 18.29 3.85 23.52
CA GLU A 487 19.58 4.47 23.83
C GLU A 487 19.64 4.98 25.27
N ALA A 488 18.55 5.55 25.78
CA ALA A 488 18.47 5.99 27.16
C ALA A 488 18.65 4.83 28.14
N VAL A 489 17.98 3.70 27.90
CA VAL A 489 18.12 2.50 28.74
C VAL A 489 19.54 1.95 28.67
N GLN A 490 20.17 1.94 27.49
CA GLN A 490 21.55 1.45 27.33
C GLN A 490 22.60 2.34 28.01
N THR A 491 22.35 3.65 28.08
CA THR A 491 23.29 4.65 28.65
C THR A 491 22.96 5.02 30.10
N GLY A 492 21.84 4.55 30.64
CA GLY A 492 21.32 4.94 31.96
C GLY A 492 20.79 6.38 32.02
N ALA A 493 20.42 6.96 30.88
CA ALA A 493 19.85 8.29 30.79
C ALA A 493 18.33 8.30 31.09
N ASP A 494 17.78 9.50 31.29
CA ASP A 494 16.35 9.70 31.49
C ASP A 494 15.56 9.35 30.22
N CYS A 495 14.68 8.36 30.32
CA CYS A 495 13.89 7.88 29.18
C CYS A 495 12.88 8.90 28.67
N GLU A 496 12.22 9.66 29.55
CA GLU A 496 11.22 10.65 29.14
C GLU A 496 11.88 11.80 28.39
N LEU A 497 13.02 12.29 28.90
CA LEU A 497 13.79 13.34 28.25
C LEU A 497 14.35 12.89 26.90
N SER A 498 14.89 11.67 26.81
CA SER A 498 15.40 11.14 25.54
C SER A 498 14.29 10.94 24.51
N ILE A 499 13.11 10.42 24.91
CA ILE A 499 11.94 10.30 24.02
C ILE A 499 11.56 11.68 23.47
N ALA A 500 11.46 12.68 24.34
CA ALA A 500 11.05 14.03 23.95
C ALA A 500 12.06 14.70 23.01
N ARG A 501 13.36 14.58 23.30
CA ARG A 501 14.44 15.11 22.44
C ARG A 501 14.45 14.42 21.07
N SER A 502 14.36 13.10 21.03
CA SER A 502 14.30 12.36 19.76
C SER A 502 13.06 12.69 18.94
N ALA A 503 11.92 13.00 19.58
CA ALA A 503 10.73 13.49 18.89
C ALA A 503 10.97 14.86 18.24
N ILE A 504 11.59 15.79 18.97
CA ILE A 504 11.93 17.14 18.47
C ILE A 504 12.89 17.04 17.29
N ASP A 505 14.02 16.34 17.45
CA ASP A 505 15.03 16.19 16.40
C ASP A 505 14.42 15.58 15.13
N SER A 506 13.58 14.55 15.31
CA SER A 506 12.85 13.93 14.20
C SER A 506 11.90 14.91 13.51
N LEU A 507 11.13 15.70 14.25
CA LEU A 507 10.16 16.62 13.67
C LEU A 507 10.85 17.79 12.98
N GLU A 508 11.93 18.32 13.53
CA GLU A 508 12.73 19.37 12.88
C GLU A 508 13.34 18.87 11.57
N PHE A 509 13.92 17.66 11.58
CA PHE A 509 14.41 17.01 10.38
C PHE A 509 13.30 16.81 9.33
N CYS A 510 12.17 16.22 9.73
CA CYS A 510 11.03 15.98 8.85
C CYS A 510 10.44 17.29 8.31
N HIS A 511 10.36 18.35 9.13
CA HIS A 511 9.89 19.66 8.70
C HIS A 511 10.81 20.25 7.62
N GLY A 512 12.13 20.10 7.76
CA GLY A 512 13.09 20.47 6.73
C GLY A 512 12.86 19.73 5.40
N LEU A 513 12.58 18.43 5.45
CA LEU A 513 12.22 17.65 4.26
C LEU A 513 10.91 18.14 3.60
N LEU A 514 9.89 18.43 4.41
CA LEU A 514 8.61 18.96 3.91
C LEU A 514 8.78 20.34 3.27
N LEU A 515 9.61 21.23 3.83
CA LEU A 515 9.89 22.54 3.24
C LEU A 515 10.57 22.41 1.88
N ALA A 516 11.58 21.54 1.75
CA ALA A 516 12.24 21.28 0.47
C ALA A 516 11.26 20.73 -0.59
N GLN A 517 10.29 19.91 -0.16
CA GLN A 517 9.23 19.42 -1.03
C GLN A 517 8.24 20.53 -1.44
N ALA A 518 7.92 21.45 -0.54
CA ALA A 518 7.08 22.60 -0.85
C ALA A 518 7.74 23.51 -1.89
N ASP A 519 9.04 23.79 -1.74
CA ASP A 519 9.81 24.64 -2.67
C ASP A 519 9.90 24.04 -4.07
N SER A 520 10.21 22.74 -4.18
CA SER A 520 10.23 22.02 -5.46
C SER A 520 8.84 21.97 -6.12
N SER A 521 7.76 21.92 -5.33
CA SER A 521 6.39 21.95 -5.83
C SER A 521 5.99 23.30 -6.46
N LEU A 522 6.60 24.40 -6.04
CA LEU A 522 6.41 25.75 -6.59
C LEU A 522 7.21 25.95 -7.89
N LEU A 523 8.41 25.39 -7.97
CA LEU A 523 9.27 25.47 -9.16
C LEU A 523 8.77 24.61 -10.34
N GLY A 524 8.01 23.55 -10.08
CA GLY A 524 7.47 22.63 -11.08
C GLY A 524 6.19 23.10 -11.80
N ILE A 525 5.78 24.36 -11.69
CA ILE A 525 4.65 24.92 -12.44
C ILE A 525 5.18 25.43 -13.80
N PRO A 526 4.82 24.82 -14.94
CA PRO A 526 5.10 25.44 -16.23
C PRO A 526 4.31 26.75 -16.33
N ASN A 527 5.00 27.84 -16.69
CA ASN A 527 4.48 29.20 -16.86
C ASN A 527 3.42 29.38 -17.99
N ASN A 528 2.55 28.40 -18.22
CA ASN A 528 1.44 28.48 -19.18
C ASN A 528 0.14 27.94 -18.57
N ALA A 529 -0.28 28.52 -17.46
CA ALA A 529 -1.69 28.57 -17.07
C ALA A 529 -1.83 29.77 -16.13
N GLY A 530 -2.52 30.81 -16.58
CA GLY A 530 -2.83 31.96 -15.74
C GLY A 530 -3.71 31.52 -14.57
N PHE A 531 -3.09 31.24 -13.43
CA PHE A 531 -3.79 31.23 -12.16
C PHE A 531 -4.08 32.69 -11.82
N THR A 532 -5.32 33.12 -12.06
CA THR A 532 -5.84 34.29 -11.37
C THR A 532 -5.88 33.94 -9.89
N SER A 533 -5.11 34.69 -9.10
CA SER A 533 -5.17 34.64 -7.64
C SER A 533 -6.58 35.08 -7.21
N GLY A 534 -7.46 34.11 -6.97
CA GLY A 534 -8.68 34.32 -6.22
C GLY A 534 -8.32 34.26 -4.74
N SER A 535 -8.31 35.39 -4.07
CA SER A 535 -8.24 35.44 -2.60
C SER A 535 -9.44 34.72 -2.01
N SER A 536 -9.28 33.51 -1.49
CA SER A 536 -10.23 32.94 -0.55
C SER A 536 -9.92 33.53 0.82
N LEU A 537 -10.64 34.61 1.14
CA LEU A 537 -10.89 35.02 2.51
C LEU A 537 -11.73 33.91 3.14
N ASP A 538 -11.13 33.13 4.04
CA ASP A 538 -11.81 32.34 5.06
C ASP A 538 -10.82 32.16 6.23
N ASP A 539 -10.54 33.28 6.90
CA ASP A 539 -10.09 33.30 8.29
C ASP A 539 -11.35 33.46 9.15
N GLU A 540 -11.94 32.35 9.60
CA GLU A 540 -12.74 32.34 10.82
C GLU A 540 -12.46 31.08 11.67
N PRO A 541 -12.54 31.21 13.01
CA PRO A 541 -12.15 30.16 13.94
C PRO A 541 -13.28 29.14 14.09
N GLU A 542 -12.99 27.86 13.89
CA GLU A 542 -13.95 26.78 14.14
C GLU A 542 -14.44 26.83 15.59
N GLY A 543 -15.74 27.12 15.76
CA GLY A 543 -16.48 27.01 17.01
C GLY A 543 -16.83 25.55 17.36
N PRO A 544 -17.29 25.31 18.60
CA PRO A 544 -17.39 23.98 19.18
C PRO A 544 -18.74 23.35 18.89
N ASP A 545 -18.94 22.79 17.68
CA ASP A 545 -19.99 21.79 17.43
C ASP A 545 -19.84 21.16 16.03
N SER A 546 -18.94 20.18 15.94
CA SER A 546 -18.99 19.13 14.91
C SER A 546 -18.70 17.78 15.57
N GLY A 547 -19.63 17.38 16.45
CA GLY A 547 -19.65 16.02 16.99
C GLY A 547 -19.78 15.01 15.86
N TYR A 548 -18.68 14.32 15.54
CA TYR A 548 -18.48 12.87 15.48
C TYR A 548 -17.06 12.61 14.95
N ASP A 549 -16.06 13.09 15.70
CA ASP A 549 -14.67 12.68 15.53
C ASP A 549 -14.55 11.28 16.16
N LEU A 550 -14.52 10.22 15.34
CA LEU A 550 -14.16 8.87 15.80
C LEU A 550 -12.65 8.82 16.01
N ASP A 551 -12.23 9.55 17.03
CA ASP A 551 -10.86 9.76 17.43
C ASP A 551 -10.59 8.80 18.60
N LEU A 552 -10.54 7.50 18.29
CA LEU A 552 -10.14 6.46 19.23
C LEU A 552 -9.30 5.40 18.50
N ASP A 553 -8.04 5.30 18.94
CA ASP A 553 -7.03 4.29 18.60
C ASP A 553 -6.53 4.22 17.15
N TRP A 554 -5.37 4.87 16.92
CA TRP A 554 -4.49 4.78 15.74
C TRP A 554 -5.00 5.27 14.38
N ASP A 555 -6.24 5.78 14.28
CA ASP A 555 -6.71 6.47 13.07
C ASP A 555 -5.85 7.71 12.69
N PHE A 556 -4.95 8.15 13.59
CA PHE A 556 -3.92 9.17 13.37
C PHE A 556 -2.82 8.80 12.34
N LEU A 557 -2.62 7.53 11.98
CA LEU A 557 -1.55 7.10 11.06
C LEU A 557 -1.94 7.07 9.58
N PHE A 558 -3.23 7.22 9.29
CA PHE A 558 -3.72 7.45 7.93
C PHE A 558 -3.56 8.94 7.57
N PRO A 559 -3.38 9.30 6.28
CA PRO A 559 -3.31 10.70 5.88
C PRO A 559 -4.59 11.42 6.31
N ASP A 560 -4.44 12.59 6.96
CA ASP A 560 -5.52 13.47 7.41
C ASP A 560 -6.72 13.43 6.44
N SER A 561 -7.78 12.72 6.83
CA SER A 561 -9.04 12.66 6.10
C SER A 561 -9.82 13.93 6.43
N GLY A 562 -9.72 14.93 5.56
CA GLY A 562 -10.66 16.04 5.57
C GLY A 562 -11.97 15.59 4.96
N PHE A 563 -13.07 15.67 5.71
CA PHE A 563 -14.37 16.03 5.15
C PHE A 563 -15.28 16.73 6.17
N PRO A 564 -16.02 17.77 5.77
CA PRO A 564 -17.27 18.17 6.40
C PRO A 564 -18.41 17.19 6.07
#